data_AF-A0A3P6QUJ8-F1
#
_entry.id   AF-A0A3P6QUJ8-F1
#
_cell.length_a   1.000
_cell.length_b   1.000
_cell.length_c   1.000
_cell.angle_alpha   90.00
_cell.angle_beta   90.00
_cell.angle_gamma   90.00
#
_symmetry.space_group_name_H-M   'P 1'
#
loop_
_entity.id
_entity.type
_entity.pdbx_description
1 polymer ?
#
loop_
_entity_poly.entity_id
_entity_poly.type
_entity_poly.pdbx_seq_one_letter_code
_entity_poly.pdbx_strand_id
1 'polypeptide(L)'
;MSVTRRKFEGVIVYVPVLHRSDEDKYILSLCLSPMYGDETKWLLLAEMIEHYKLQGVEHFYLYIQTIDDYSRRLIDDYVSTGDAEAVFISERPQQRWLQLFGIQVGNFFTL
;
A
#
# COMPACT_ATOMS: atom_id res chain seq x y z
N MET A 1 2.09 -6.57 -14.66
CA MET A 1 1.29 -5.34 -14.52
C MET A 1 1.65 -4.37 -15.65
N SER A 2 0.68 -3.62 -16.18
CA SER A 2 0.87 -2.65 -17.26
C SER A 2 0.63 -1.22 -16.78
N VAL A 3 1.41 -0.27 -17.28
CA VAL A 3 1.25 1.16 -16.97
C VAL A 3 0.84 1.90 -18.24
N THR A 4 -0.27 2.63 -18.18
CA THR A 4 -0.74 3.50 -19.26
C THR A 4 -0.87 4.94 -18.75
N ARG A 5 -0.51 5.93 -19.58
CA ARG A 5 -0.60 7.35 -19.17
C ARG A 5 -1.98 7.94 -19.46
N ARG A 6 -2.76 7.34 -20.36
CA ARG A 6 -4.12 7.77 -20.72
C ARG A 6 -5.07 6.58 -20.79
N LYS A 7 -6.36 6.83 -20.53
CA LYS A 7 -7.43 5.82 -20.46
C LYS A 7 -7.56 4.90 -21.70
N PHE A 8 -7.14 5.38 -22.87
CA PHE A 8 -7.30 4.66 -24.15
C PHE A 8 -5.96 4.43 -24.87
N GLU A 9 -4.85 4.58 -24.16
CA GLU A 9 -3.52 4.30 -24.72
C GLU A 9 -3.26 2.80 -24.67
N GLY A 10 -2.74 2.24 -25.76
CA GLY A 10 -2.27 0.85 -25.78
C GLY A 10 -1.19 0.65 -24.71
N VAL A 11 -1.07 -0.57 -24.18
CA VAL A 11 -0.05 -0.87 -23.16
C VAL A 11 1.35 -0.71 -23.78
N ILE A 12 2.05 0.35 -23.40
CA ILE A 12 3.38 0.69 -23.94
C ILE A 12 4.49 -0.01 -23.15
N VAL A 13 4.26 -0.27 -21.86
CA VAL A 13 5.28 -0.80 -20.96
C VAL A 13 4.70 -1.95 -20.13
N TYR A 14 5.31 -3.12 -20.30
CA TYR A 14 5.13 -4.26 -19.44
C TYR A 14 6.24 -4.23 -18.38
N VAL A 15 5.86 -4.20 -17.10
CA VAL A 15 6.84 -4.38 -16.02
C VAL A 15 6.98 -5.88 -15.81
N PRO A 16 8.16 -6.48 -16.12
CA PRO A 16 8.38 -7.89 -15.88
C PRO A 16 8.30 -8.17 -14.39
N VAL A 17 7.65 -9.26 -14.02
CA VAL A 17 7.73 -9.76 -12.64
C VAL A 17 9.16 -10.23 -12.46
N LEU A 18 9.93 -9.48 -11.67
CA LEU A 18 11.30 -9.86 -11.33
C LEU A 18 11.22 -11.10 -10.44
N HIS A 19 11.86 -12.18 -10.88
CA HIS A 19 12.09 -13.33 -10.02
C HIS A 19 13.20 -12.93 -9.04
N ARG A 20 12.84 -12.64 -7.79
CA ARG A 20 13.83 -12.44 -6.73
C ARG A 20 14.37 -13.81 -6.34
N SER A 21 15.70 -13.96 -6.40
CA SER A 21 16.43 -15.20 -6.09
C SER A 21 17.15 -15.15 -4.74
N ASP A 22 16.92 -14.08 -3.97
CA ASP A 22 17.33 -14.01 -2.58
C ASP A 22 16.26 -14.69 -1.70
N GLU A 23 16.66 -15.24 -0.56
CA GLU A 23 15.75 -15.83 0.43
C GLU A 23 14.70 -14.77 0.83
N ASP A 24 13.50 -14.87 0.27
CA ASP A 24 12.42 -13.93 0.56
C ASP A 24 12.07 -14.05 2.04
N LYS A 25 12.24 -12.95 2.78
CA LYS A 25 11.99 -12.87 4.22
C LYS A 25 10.56 -13.27 4.61
N TYR A 26 9.61 -13.08 3.69
CA TYR A 26 8.18 -13.34 3.88
C TYR A 26 7.61 -14.05 2.66
N ILE A 27 6.75 -15.05 2.87
CA ILE A 27 6.09 -15.79 1.78
C ILE A 27 5.03 -14.92 1.11
N LEU A 28 4.27 -14.18 1.91
CA LEU A 28 3.21 -13.28 1.44
C LEU A 28 3.25 -11.96 2.20
N SER A 29 3.53 -10.88 1.47
CA SER A 29 3.51 -9.52 2.00
C SER A 29 2.51 -8.65 1.25
N LEU A 30 1.83 -7.75 1.97
CA LEU A 30 0.87 -6.82 1.39
C LEU A 30 1.41 -5.39 1.38
N CYS A 31 1.38 -4.76 0.21
CA CYS A 31 1.73 -3.35 0.03
C CYS A 31 0.44 -2.51 -0.03
N LEU A 32 0.32 -1.53 0.85
CA LEU A 32 -0.85 -0.66 0.90
C LEU A 32 -0.62 0.63 0.12
N SER A 33 -1.70 1.13 -0.49
CA SER A 33 -1.66 2.44 -1.15
C SER A 33 -1.30 3.51 -0.12
N PRO A 34 -0.56 4.56 -0.52
CA PRO A 34 -0.23 5.64 0.38
C PRO A 34 -1.47 6.25 1.03
N MET A 35 -1.37 6.48 2.34
CA MET A 35 -2.42 7.05 3.15
C MET A 35 -2.25 8.57 3.23
N TYR A 36 -3.37 9.26 2.98
CA TYR A 36 -3.47 10.72 2.97
C TYR A 36 -4.63 11.17 3.86
N GLY A 37 -4.52 12.38 4.40
CA GLY A 37 -5.57 13.01 5.20
C GLY A 37 -5.48 12.71 6.69
N ASP A 38 -6.13 13.57 7.48
CA ASP A 38 -6.13 13.55 8.95
C ASP A 38 -7.43 12.95 9.53
N GLU A 39 -8.17 12.20 8.70
CA GLU A 39 -9.35 11.48 9.14
C GLU A 39 -8.94 10.24 9.94
N THR A 40 -9.74 9.91 10.95
CA THR A 40 -9.49 8.74 11.82
C THR A 40 -9.70 7.45 11.01
N LYS A 41 -8.62 6.71 10.76
CA LYS A 41 -8.62 5.45 9.98
C LYS A 41 -8.31 4.22 10.81
N TRP A 42 -7.97 4.39 12.08
CA TRP A 42 -7.49 3.32 12.95
C TRP A 42 -8.36 2.06 12.93
N LEU A 43 -9.69 2.20 12.96
CA LEU A 43 -10.60 1.05 13.02
C LEU A 43 -10.55 0.25 11.71
N LEU A 44 -10.59 0.96 10.58
CA LEU A 44 -10.49 0.35 9.25
C LEU A 44 -9.12 -0.30 9.04
N LEU A 45 -8.05 0.33 9.54
CA LEU A 45 -6.69 -0.20 9.46
C LEU A 45 -6.53 -1.47 10.29
N ALA A 46 -7.02 -1.48 11.53
CA ALA A 46 -6.99 -2.65 12.40
C ALA A 46 -7.76 -3.82 11.77
N GLU A 47 -9.00 -3.58 11.33
CA GLU A 47 -9.83 -4.61 10.70
C GLU A 47 -9.14 -5.22 9.48
N MET A 48 -8.56 -4.37 8.62
CA MET A 48 -7.87 -4.80 7.42
C MET A 48 -6.61 -5.63 7.76
N ILE A 49 -5.74 -5.14 8.65
CA ILE A 49 -4.50 -5.84 9.02
C ILE A 49 -4.83 -7.22 9.59
N GLU A 50 -5.74 -7.30 10.57
CA GLU A 50 -6.14 -8.56 11.18
C GLU A 50 -6.79 -9.52 10.18
N HIS A 51 -7.66 -8.99 9.30
CA HIS A 51 -8.30 -9.80 8.27
C HIS A 51 -7.28 -10.43 7.32
N TYR A 52 -6.29 -9.66 6.86
CA TYR A 52 -5.25 -10.16 5.96
C TYR A 52 -4.25 -11.08 6.66
N LYS A 53 -3.97 -10.86 7.95
CA LYS A 53 -3.20 -11.82 8.76
C LYS A 53 -3.88 -13.19 8.80
N LEU A 54 -5.20 -13.23 8.98
CA LEU A 54 -5.97 -14.49 8.94
C LEU A 54 -5.93 -15.18 7.56
N GLN A 55 -5.73 -14.42 6.48
CA GLN A 55 -5.54 -14.97 5.13
C GLN A 55 -4.11 -15.48 4.85
N GLY A 56 -3.20 -15.33 5.81
CA GLY A 56 -1.80 -15.78 5.69
C GLY A 56 -0.83 -14.70 5.22
N VAL A 57 -1.19 -13.42 5.29
CA VAL A 57 -0.23 -12.32 5.07
C VAL A 57 0.70 -12.23 6.29
N GLU A 58 2.01 -12.26 6.04
CA GLU A 58 3.05 -12.25 7.06
C GLU A 58 3.60 -10.85 7.34
N HIS A 59 3.54 -9.95 6.36
CA HIS A 59 4.12 -8.61 6.50
C HIS A 59 3.40 -7.53 5.71
N PHE A 60 3.34 -6.32 6.27
CA PHE A 60 2.64 -5.18 5.68
C PHE A 60 3.59 -4.01 5.41
N TYR A 61 3.56 -3.48 4.18
CA TYR A 61 4.26 -2.24 3.81
C TYR A 61 3.26 -1.08 3.77
N LEU A 62 3.43 -0.14 4.70
CA LEU A 62 2.57 1.03 4.88
C LEU A 62 3.29 2.29 4.40
N TYR A 63 2.66 3.05 3.51
CA TYR A 63 3.16 4.34 3.05
C TYR A 63 2.30 5.45 3.62
N ILE A 64 2.90 6.37 4.38
CA ILE A 64 2.15 7.37 5.14
C ILE A 64 2.64 8.76 4.76
N GLN A 65 1.74 9.63 4.27
CA GLN A 65 2.04 11.05 4.11
C GLN A 65 1.46 11.88 5.26
N THR A 66 0.19 11.63 5.61
CA THR A 66 -0.51 12.32 6.70
C THR A 66 -1.47 11.34 7.33
N ILE A 67 -1.55 11.35 8.67
CA ILE A 67 -2.39 10.45 9.45
C ILE A 67 -2.67 11.06 10.83
N ASP A 68 -3.83 10.74 11.40
CA ASP A 68 -4.22 11.11 12.76
C ASP A 68 -3.29 10.49 13.82
N ASP A 69 -3.12 11.18 14.94
CA ASP A 69 -2.29 10.76 16.08
C ASP A 69 -2.67 9.38 16.65
N TYR A 70 -3.95 9.05 16.74
CA TYR A 70 -4.42 7.76 17.25
C TYR A 70 -4.13 6.63 16.26
N SER A 71 -4.46 6.84 14.99
CA SER A 71 -4.13 5.90 13.91
C SER A 71 -2.62 5.69 13.77
N ARG A 72 -1.81 6.72 14.04
CA ARG A 72 -0.35 6.62 14.11
C ARG A 72 0.11 5.69 15.23
N ARG A 73 -0.44 5.84 16.45
CA ARG A 73 -0.10 4.96 17.58
C ARG A 73 -0.40 3.50 17.28
N LEU A 74 -1.51 3.22 16.60
CA LEU A 74 -1.86 1.87 16.17
C LEU A 74 -0.80 1.30 15.21
N ILE A 75 -0.38 2.08 14.21
CA ILE A 75 0.66 1.65 13.27
C ILE A 75 1.98 1.41 14.00
N ASP A 76 2.37 2.31 14.90
CA ASP A 76 3.60 2.17 15.67
C ASP A 76 3.62 0.86 16.49
N ASP A 77 2.47 0.41 16.99
CA ASP A 77 2.33 -0.89 17.68
C ASP A 77 2.59 -2.09 16.74
N TYR A 78 1.99 -2.08 15.54
CA TYR A 78 2.24 -3.10 14.52
C TYR A 78 3.68 -3.10 14.01
N VAL A 79 4.31 -1.93 13.92
CA VAL A 79 5.73 -1.80 13.57
C VAL A 79 6.61 -2.37 14.68
N SER A 80 6.28 -2.10 15.94
CA SER A 80 7.03 -2.61 17.10
C SER A 80 6.98 -4.14 17.21
N THR A 81 5.85 -4.74 16.81
CA THR A 81 5.65 -6.20 16.77
C THR A 81 6.42 -6.84 15.60
N GLY A 82 6.81 -6.05 14.60
CA GLY A 82 7.50 -6.53 13.39
C GLY A 82 6.54 -7.00 12.29
N ASP A 83 5.24 -6.79 12.47
CA ASP A 83 4.19 -7.15 11.51
C ASP A 83 4.13 -6.18 10.33
N ALA A 84 4.47 -4.91 10.56
CA ALA A 84 4.39 -3.86 9.56
C ALA A 84 5.68 -3.03 9.46
N GLU A 85 5.92 -2.45 8.30
CA GLU A 85 6.94 -1.44 8.05
C GLU A 85 6.27 -0.15 7.58
N ALA A 86 6.50 0.95 8.29
CA ALA A 86 5.92 2.25 7.97
C ALA A 86 6.97 3.18 7.30
N VAL A 87 6.71 3.55 6.06
CA VAL A 87 7.52 4.47 5.27
C VAL A 87 6.82 5.84 5.21
N PHE A 88 7.40 6.83 5.89
CA PHE A 88 6.89 8.19 5.88
C PHE A 88 7.35 8.94 4.62
N ILE A 89 6.39 9.29 3.77
CA ILE A 89 6.63 10.07 2.56
C ILE A 89 6.57 11.55 2.93
N SER A 90 7.73 12.19 3.04
CA SER A 90 7.84 13.64 3.19
C SER A 90 7.47 14.36 1.89
N GLU A 91 6.82 15.52 2.00
CA GLU A 91 6.57 16.46 0.90
C GLU A 91 7.87 17.03 0.33
N ARG A 92 8.65 16.21 -0.38
CA ARG A 92 9.59 16.76 -1.36
C ARG A 92 8.81 17.13 -2.62
N PRO A 93 9.15 18.23 -3.32
CA PRO A 93 8.59 18.55 -4.64
C PRO A 93 9.17 17.60 -5.71
N GLN A 94 9.21 16.29 -5.44
CA GLN A 94 9.67 15.28 -6.36
C GLN A 94 8.44 14.64 -7.01
N GLN A 95 7.86 15.42 -7.92
CA GLN A 95 7.09 14.95 -9.07
C GLN A 95 5.71 14.35 -8.76
N ARG A 96 4.71 14.90 -9.45
CA ARG A 96 3.27 14.60 -9.42
C ARG A 96 2.89 13.18 -9.90
N TRP A 97 3.88 12.35 -10.21
CA TRP A 97 3.73 11.05 -10.87
C TRP A 97 3.41 9.86 -9.95
N LEU A 98 3.75 9.91 -8.66
CA LEU A 98 3.51 8.79 -7.73
C LEU A 98 2.07 8.76 -7.21
N GLN A 99 1.35 9.88 -7.31
CA GLN A 99 -0.06 9.99 -6.91
C GLN A 99 -1.03 9.25 -7.87
N LEU A 100 -0.54 8.78 -9.04
CA LEU A 100 -1.33 8.09 -10.06
C LEU A 100 -1.22 6.56 -10.02
N PHE A 101 -0.37 6.00 -9.14
CA PHE A 101 -0.20 4.54 -9.03
C PHE A 101 -1.05 3.90 -7.91
N GLY A 102 -2.00 4.65 -7.34
CA GLY A 102 -3.13 4.01 -6.68
C GLY A 102 -3.82 3.13 -7.71
N ILE A 103 -3.92 1.84 -7.43
CA ILE A 103 -4.63 0.87 -8.25
C ILE A 103 -6.05 1.42 -8.42
N GLN A 104 -6.35 1.98 -9.60
CA GLN A 104 -7.72 2.23 -10.02
C GLN A 104 -8.36 0.84 -10.21
N VAL A 105 -8.94 0.31 -9.14
CA VAL A 105 -9.95 -0.74 -9.24
C VAL A 105 -11.13 -0.08 -9.94
N GLY A 106 -11.16 -0.17 -11.27
CA GLY A 106 -12.31 0.21 -12.04
C GLY A 106 -13.51 -0.59 -11.55
N ASN A 107 -14.56 0.13 -11.14
CA ASN A 107 -15.88 -0.41 -10.81
C ASN A 107 -16.28 -1.52 -11.79
N PHE A 108 -16.16 -2.77 -11.34
CA PHE A 108 -16.91 -3.90 -11.87
C PHE A 108 -17.98 -4.25 -10.83
N PHE A 109 -18.97 -3.37 -10.69
CA PHE A 109 -20.25 -3.69 -10.09
C PHE A 109 -21.35 -3.05 -10.93
N THR A 110 -21.88 -3.85 -11.86
CA THR A 110 -23.21 -3.73 -12.45
C THR A 110 -23.57 -5.13 -12.94
N LEU A 111 -24.37 -5.84 -12.15
CA LEU A 111 -25.38 -6.77 -12.66
C LEU A 111 -26.67 -5.97 -12.88
#